data_AF-A0A1J5TQS2-F1
#
_entry.id   AF-A0A1J5TQS2-F1
#
_cell.length_a   1.000
_cell.length_b   1.000
_cell.length_c   1.000
_cell.angle_alpha   90.00
_cell.angle_beta   90.00
_cell.angle_gamma   90.00
#
_symmetry.space_group_name_H-M   'P 1'
#
loop_
_entity.id
_entity.type
_entity.pdbx_description
1 polymer ?
#
loop_
_entity_poly.entity_id
_entity_poly.type
_entity_poly.pdbx_seq_one_letter_code
_entity_poly.pdbx_strand_id
1 'polypeptide(L)' 'MARLDVRDKDPFAHADEEPKDNISTGGFIFRAILRYLKIFIFFYGISAVIYYFAFGTLPGL' A
#
# COMPACT_ATOMS: atom_id res chain seq x y z
N MET A 1 3.06 -19.81 -46.34
CA MET A 1 2.23 -18.92 -45.50
C MET A 1 1.82 -19.72 -44.27
N ALA A 2 2.39 -19.41 -43.10
CA ALA A 2 2.02 -20.08 -41.85
C ALA A 2 0.54 -19.80 -41.58
N ARG A 3 -0.26 -20.85 -41.33
CA ARG A 3 -1.67 -20.68 -40.94
C ARG A 3 -1.66 -19.89 -39.63
N LEU A 4 -2.30 -18.73 -39.63
CA LEU A 4 -2.58 -17.98 -38.41
C LEU A 4 -3.33 -18.93 -37.47
N ASP A 5 -2.78 -19.22 -36.29
CA ASP A 5 -3.45 -20.06 -35.30
C ASP A 5 -4.60 -19.23 -34.71
N VAL A 6 -5.81 -19.41 -35.25
CA VAL A 6 -7.04 -18.69 -34.85
C VAL A 6 -7.49 -19.09 -33.42
N ARG A 7 -6.66 -19.86 -32.69
CA ARG A 7 -6.79 -20.10 -31.25
C ARG A 7 -6.02 -19.10 -30.41
N ASP A 8 -5.37 -18.12 -31.02
CA ASP A 8 -4.78 -17.01 -30.27
C ASP A 8 -5.88 -16.38 -29.43
N LYS A 9 -5.70 -16.44 -28.10
CA LYS A 9 -6.72 -15.99 -27.16
C LYS A 9 -7.00 -14.54 -27.49
N ASP A 10 -8.25 -14.26 -27.82
CA ASP A 10 -8.68 -12.90 -28.13
C ASP A 10 -8.20 -11.98 -26.99
N PRO A 11 -7.31 -11.01 -27.28
CA PRO A 11 -6.76 -10.12 -26.26
C PRO A 11 -7.85 -9.27 -25.59
N PHE A 12 -9.06 -9.23 -26.17
CA PHE A 12 -10.22 -8.53 -25.65
C PHE A 12 -11.26 -9.46 -25.01
N ALA A 13 -11.02 -10.78 -24.92
CA ALA A 13 -11.94 -11.72 -24.27
C ALA A 13 -12.25 -11.36 -22.80
N HIS A 14 -11.35 -10.59 -22.17
CA HIS A 14 -11.45 -10.14 -20.79
C HIS A 14 -11.69 -8.62 -20.68
N ALA A 15 -12.06 -7.95 -21.78
CA ALA A 15 -12.25 -6.49 -21.79
C ALA A 15 -13.45 -6.04 -20.94
N ASP A 16 -14.47 -6.89 -20.82
CA ASP A 16 -15.66 -6.66 -20.00
C ASP A 16 -15.51 -7.20 -18.57
N GLU A 17 -14.38 -7.85 -18.24
CA GLU A 17 -14.15 -8.32 -16.88
C GLU A 17 -13.89 -7.14 -15.93
N GLU A 18 -14.44 -7.23 -14.73
CA GLU A 18 -14.20 -6.21 -13.71
C GLU A 18 -12.68 -6.09 -13.45
N PRO A 19 -12.13 -4.86 -13.38
CA PRO A 19 -10.71 -4.67 -13.18
C PRO A 19 -10.27 -5.47 -11.96
N LYS A 20 -9.28 -6.36 -12.15
CA LYS A 20 -8.75 -7.22 -11.07
C LYS A 20 -8.31 -6.42 -9.83
N ASP A 21 -7.96 -5.15 -10.05
CA ASP A 21 -7.54 -4.19 -9.03
C ASP A 21 -8.65 -3.18 -8.66
N ASN A 22 -9.92 -3.60 -8.62
CA ASN A 22 -11.00 -2.74 -8.14
C ASN A 22 -10.92 -2.56 -6.62
N ILE A 23 -10.01 -1.68 -6.18
CA ILE A 23 -9.88 -1.27 -4.79
C ILE A 23 -10.78 -0.03 -4.61
N SER A 24 -11.71 -0.09 -3.66
CA SER A 24 -12.51 1.08 -3.31
C SER A 24 -11.61 2.23 -2.84
N THR A 25 -12.05 3.48 -3.02
CA THR A 25 -11.34 4.66 -2.52
C THR A 25 -10.98 4.53 -1.04
N GLY A 26 -11.88 3.95 -0.23
CA GLY A 26 -11.63 3.66 1.18
C GLY A 26 -10.52 2.61 1.39
N GLY A 27 -10.51 1.54 0.61
CA GLY A 27 -9.45 0.53 0.66
C GLY A 27 -8.09 1.09 0.28
N PHE A 28 -8.03 2.01 -0.68
CA PHE A 28 -6.81 2.72 -1.05
C PHE A 28 -6.30 3.61 0.10
N ILE A 29 -7.18 4.45 0.66
CA ILE A 29 -6.84 5.35 1.78
C ILE A 29 -6.37 4.55 2.99
N PHE A 30 -7.08 3.47 3.36
CA PHE A 30 -6.72 2.64 4.49
C PHE A 30 -5.32 2.01 4.35
N ARG A 31 -5.01 1.47 3.16
CA ARG A 31 -3.67 0.92 2.86
C ARG A 31 -2.59 2.00 2.93
N ALA A 32 -2.87 3.20 2.43
CA ALA A 32 -1.95 4.32 2.51
C ALA A 32 -1.68 4.74 3.97
N ILE A 33 -2.74 4.93 4.77
CA ILE A 33 -2.63 5.27 6.19
C ILE A 33 -1.81 4.22 6.94
N LEU A 34 -2.13 2.93 6.79
CA LEU A 34 -1.39 1.87 7.48
C LEU A 34 0.09 1.83 7.09
N ARG A 35 0.42 2.11 5.83
CA ARG A 35 1.81 2.14 5.36
C ARG A 35 2.60 3.24 6.05
N TYR A 36 2.07 4.46 6.09
CA TYR A 36 2.79 5.60 6.66
C TYR A 36 2.71 5.65 8.19
N LEU A 37 1.62 5.15 8.79
CA LEU A 37 1.46 5.08 10.25
C LEU A 37 2.51 4.15 10.88
N LYS A 38 2.83 3.02 10.25
CA LYS A 38 3.89 2.11 10.73
C LYS A 38 5.24 2.80 10.79
N ILE A 39 5.59 3.53 9.74
CA ILE A 39 6.85 4.30 9.66
C ILE A 39 6.87 5.38 10.73
N PHE A 40 5.75 6.12 10.87
CA PHE A 40 5.60 7.16 11.87
C PHE A 40 5.77 6.62 13.30
N ILE A 41 5.08 5.53 13.67
CA ILE A 41 5.19 4.91 15.00
C ILE A 41 6.62 4.47 15.30
N PHE A 42 7.31 3.89 14.33
CA PHE A 42 8.69 3.44 14.52
C PHE A 42 9.64 4.60 14.83
N PHE A 43 9.62 5.66 14.01
CA PHE A 43 10.47 6.83 14.24
C PHE A 43 10.07 7.60 15.49
N TYR A 44 8.77 7.73 15.75
CA TYR A 44 8.27 8.33 16.98
C TYR A 44 8.77 7.57 18.20
N GLY A 45 8.68 6.23 18.20
CA GLY A 45 9.18 5.38 19.28
C GLY A 45 10.67 5.57 19.54
N ILE A 46 11.50 5.57 18.50
CA ILE A 46 12.95 5.85 18.64
C ILE A 46 13.17 7.23 19.25
N SER A 47 12.49 8.26 18.72
CA SER A 47 12.65 9.63 19.20
C SER A 47 12.20 9.78 20.66
N ALA A 48 11.11 9.11 21.06
CA ALA A 48 10.60 9.11 22.42
C ALA A 48 11.57 8.43 23.39
N VAL A 49 12.18 7.31 22.99
CA VAL A 49 13.23 6.65 23.80
C VAL A 49 14.42 7.57 24.00
N ILE A 50 14.95 8.17 22.93
CA ILE A 50 16.07 9.12 23.02
C ILE A 50 15.71 10.29 23.92
N TYR A 51 14.53 10.88 23.74
CA TYR A 51 14.06 12.01 24.53
C TYR A 51 13.96 11.65 26.02
N TYR A 52 13.43 10.48 26.35
CA TYR A 52 13.35 10.01 27.73
C TYR A 52 14.73 9.89 28.38
N PHE A 53 15.72 9.34 27.67
CA PHE A 53 17.08 9.26 28.19
C PHE A 53 17.77 10.63 28.31
N ALA A 54 17.45 11.58 27.43
CA ALA A 54 18.06 12.90 27.44
C ALA A 54 17.44 13.85 28.48
N PHE A 55 16.12 13.79 28.68
CA PHE A 55 15.37 14.77 29.45
C PHE A 55 14.64 14.18 30.68
N GLY A 56 14.60 12.85 30.81
CA GLY A 56 13.96 12.17 31.94
C GLY A 56 12.43 12.22 31.95
N THR A 57 11.80 12.73 30.89
CA THR A 57 10.33 12.81 30.74
C THR A 57 9.88 12.26 29.39
N LEU A 58 8.57 12.11 29.20
CA LEU A 58 8.03 11.73 27.90
C LEU A 58 7.85 12.98 27.02
N PRO A 59 8.01 12.86 25.69
CA PRO A 59 7.70 13.96 24.79
C PRO A 59 6.25 14.43 24.97
N GLY A 60 6.05 15.71 25.26
CA GLY A 60 4.73 16.32 25.40
C GLY A 60 4.13 16.33 26.82
N LEU A 61 4.87 15.85 27.83
CA LEU A 61 4.63 16.09 29.26
C LEU A 61 5.67 17.07 29.80
#